data_AF-A0A178XGM4-F1
#
_entry.id   AF-A0A178XGM4-F1
#
_cell.length_a   1.000
_cell.length_b   1.000
_cell.length_c   1.000
_cell.angle_alpha   90.00
_cell.angle_beta   90.00
_cell.angle_gamma   90.00
#
_symmetry.space_group_name_H-M   'P 1'
#
loop_
_entity.id
_entity.type
_entity.pdbx_description
1 polymer ?
#
loop_
_entity_poly.entity_id
_entity_poly.type
_entity_poly.pdbx_seq_one_letter_code
_entity_poly.pdbx_strand_id
1 'polypeptide(L)'
;MKQLRLTLLCVIALAGCTATPDIEPLPGSLTYGETASSRKTQAAPGTKIQNRFLHQGRTVYETYEVQPDHTYKLIRRSMVDSLGD
;
A
#
# COMPACT_ATOMS: atom_id res chain seq x y z
N MET A 1 -21.23 43.58 -6.63
CA MET A 1 -20.00 42.86 -7.05
C MET A 1 -19.08 42.56 -5.84
N LYS A 2 -19.55 41.85 -4.80
CA LYS A 2 -18.74 41.63 -3.57
C LYS A 2 -18.87 40.23 -2.95
N GLN A 3 -19.75 39.39 -3.49
CA GLN A 3 -19.95 38.00 -3.05
C GLN A 3 -19.13 37.00 -3.89
N LEU A 4 -18.66 37.41 -5.07
CA LEU A 4 -17.94 36.56 -6.02
C LEU A 4 -16.51 36.21 -5.57
N ARG A 5 -15.95 36.96 -4.62
CA ARG A 5 -14.57 36.75 -4.14
C ARG A 5 -14.49 35.66 -3.07
N LEU A 6 -15.58 35.43 -2.34
CA LEU A 6 -15.58 34.45 -1.23
C LEU A 6 -15.71 33.01 -1.75
N THR A 7 -16.40 32.82 -2.88
CA THR A 7 -16.60 31.49 -3.49
C THR A 7 -15.32 30.93 -4.10
N LEU A 8 -14.42 31.80 -4.60
CA LEU A 8 -13.18 31.39 -5.25
C LEU A 8 -12.15 30.80 -4.25
N LEU A 9 -12.20 31.22 -2.99
CA LEU A 9 -11.24 30.77 -1.97
C LEU A 9 -11.55 29.35 -1.45
N CYS A 10 -12.81 28.93 -1.49
CA CYS A 10 -13.25 27.63 -0.94
C CYS A 10 -12.88 26.44 -1.83
N VAL A 11 -12.69 26.65 -3.14
CA VAL A 11 -12.40 25.57 -4.10
C VAL A 11 -10.94 25.10 -4.03
N ILE A 12 -10.02 25.92 -3.53
CA ILE A 12 -8.58 25.58 -3.47
C ILE A 12 -8.27 24.68 -2.26
N ALA A 13 -9.14 24.62 -1.26
CA ALA A 13 -8.90 23.88 -0.02
C ALA A 13 -9.12 22.35 -0.12
N LEU A 14 -9.70 21.83 -1.20
CA LEU A 14 -9.97 20.39 -1.36
C LEU A 14 -8.90 19.61 -2.13
N ALA A 15 -7.82 20.26 -2.60
CA ALA A 15 -6.73 19.57 -3.32
C ALA A 15 -5.68 18.92 -2.40
N GLY A 16 -6.00 18.70 -1.12
CA GLY A 16 -5.18 17.91 -0.18
C GLY A 16 -5.33 16.42 -0.44
N CYS A 17 -5.06 15.97 -1.67
CA CYS A 17 -5.06 14.55 -2.02
C CYS A 17 -4.07 13.80 -1.12
N THR A 18 -4.58 12.78 -0.46
CA THR A 18 -3.83 11.83 0.36
C THR A 18 -2.81 11.10 -0.52
N ALA A 19 -1.60 11.64 -0.63
CA ALA A 19 -0.46 10.92 -1.17
C ALA A 19 -0.05 9.89 -0.12
N THR A 20 -0.71 8.73 -0.11
CA THR A 20 -0.15 7.53 0.51
C THR A 20 1.19 7.28 -0.19
N PRO A 21 2.31 7.20 0.54
CA PRO A 21 3.57 6.82 -0.08
C PRO A 21 3.38 5.45 -0.71
N ASP A 22 3.37 5.43 -2.04
CA ASP A 22 3.29 4.21 -2.82
C ASP A 22 4.64 3.51 -2.63
N ILE A 23 4.71 2.67 -1.61
CA ILE A 23 5.86 1.77 -1.45
C ILE A 23 5.75 0.83 -2.63
N GLU A 24 6.56 1.11 -3.65
CA GLU A 24 6.49 0.35 -4.89
C GLU A 24 6.65 -1.14 -4.56
N PRO A 25 5.64 -1.95 -4.91
CA PRO A 25 5.66 -3.36 -4.58
C PRO A 25 6.82 -4.03 -5.30
N LEU A 26 7.50 -4.95 -4.64
CA LEU A 26 8.63 -5.66 -5.25
C LEU A 26 8.11 -6.84 -6.06
N PRO A 27 8.77 -7.24 -7.17
CA PRO A 27 8.52 -8.53 -7.80
C PRO A 27 8.50 -9.66 -6.76
N GLY A 28 7.33 -10.29 -6.57
CA GLY A 28 7.08 -11.31 -5.54
C GLY A 28 6.13 -10.86 -4.40
N SER A 29 5.86 -9.56 -4.27
CA SER A 29 4.87 -8.99 -3.34
C SER A 29 3.43 -9.34 -3.76
N LEU A 30 2.53 -9.47 -2.78
CA LEU A 30 1.10 -9.68 -3.05
C LEU A 30 0.43 -8.45 -3.67
N THR A 31 1.01 -7.28 -3.46
CA THR A 31 0.54 -6.02 -4.02
C THR A 31 1.29 -5.64 -5.30
N TYR A 32 2.07 -6.55 -5.90
CA TYR A 32 2.84 -6.28 -7.13
C TYR A 32 2.04 -6.46 -8.43
N GLY A 33 2.23 -5.51 -9.35
CA GLY A 33 1.71 -5.54 -10.72
C GLY A 33 0.24 -5.14 -10.84
N GLU A 34 -0.23 -5.01 -12.08
CA GLU A 34 -1.57 -4.48 -12.42
C GLU A 34 -2.73 -5.26 -11.79
N THR A 35 -2.56 -6.56 -11.55
CA THR A 35 -3.60 -7.42 -10.97
C THR A 35 -3.65 -7.33 -9.44
N ALA A 36 -2.68 -6.69 -8.79
CA ALA A 36 -2.58 -6.58 -7.33
C ALA A 36 -3.87 -6.09 -6.67
N SER A 37 -4.46 -5.01 -7.18
CA SER A 37 -5.70 -4.42 -6.64
C SER A 37 -6.92 -5.34 -6.78
N SER A 38 -6.89 -6.27 -7.73
CA SER A 38 -7.98 -7.25 -7.92
C SER A 38 -7.77 -8.55 -7.12
N ARG A 39 -6.57 -8.77 -6.56
CA ARG A 39 -6.26 -9.99 -5.81
C ARG A 39 -7.02 -9.99 -4.49
N LYS A 40 -7.87 -11.01 -4.29
CA LYS A 40 -8.71 -11.17 -3.10
C LYS A 40 -8.35 -12.43 -2.31
N THR A 41 -8.59 -12.38 -1.01
CA THR A 41 -8.47 -13.51 -0.08
C THR A 41 -9.82 -13.90 0.51
N GLN A 42 -9.94 -15.12 1.03
CA GLN A 42 -11.10 -15.55 1.81
C GLN A 42 -10.94 -15.29 3.32
N ALA A 43 -9.76 -14.84 3.76
CA ALA A 43 -9.50 -14.53 5.16
C ALA A 43 -10.34 -13.34 5.64
N ALA A 44 -10.69 -13.32 6.92
CA ALA A 44 -11.48 -12.24 7.51
C ALA A 44 -10.72 -10.90 7.51
N PRO A 45 -11.42 -9.75 7.39
CA PRO A 45 -10.80 -8.43 7.54
C PRO A 45 -9.99 -8.29 8.84
N GLY A 46 -8.83 -7.64 8.76
CA GLY A 46 -7.88 -7.51 9.87
C GLY A 46 -6.94 -8.72 10.05
N THR A 47 -7.14 -9.82 9.31
CA THR A 47 -6.20 -10.95 9.33
C THR A 47 -4.83 -10.52 8.82
N LYS A 48 -3.77 -11.00 9.47
CA LYS A 48 -2.39 -10.76 9.04
C LYS A 48 -1.87 -11.92 8.21
N ILE A 49 -1.47 -11.63 6.97
CA ILE A 49 -0.91 -12.60 6.02
C ILE A 49 0.57 -12.33 5.84
N GLN A 50 1.39 -13.36 5.95
CA GLN A 50 2.84 -13.26 5.75
C GLN A 50 3.21 -13.75 4.35
N ASN A 51 4.12 -13.04 3.70
CA ASN A 51 4.71 -13.46 2.43
C ASN A 51 6.25 -13.38 2.55
N ARG A 52 6.93 -14.40 2.04
CA ARG A 52 8.39 -14.47 2.04
C ARG A 52 8.88 -14.82 0.65
N PHE A 53 9.76 -13.99 0.10
CA PHE A 53 10.33 -14.19 -1.23
C PHE A 53 11.76 -13.64 -1.30
N LEU A 54 12.52 -14.10 -2.28
CA LEU A 54 13.85 -13.59 -2.58
C LEU A 54 13.73 -12.42 -3.56
N HIS A 55 14.37 -11.31 -3.26
CA HIS A 55 14.46 -10.16 -4.15
C HIS A 55 15.90 -9.64 -4.19
N GLN A 56 16.51 -9.63 -5.37
CA GLN A 56 17.89 -9.15 -5.58
C GLN A 56 18.91 -9.76 -4.58
N GLY A 57 18.81 -11.06 -4.29
CA GLY A 57 19.72 -11.75 -3.35
C GLY A 57 19.44 -11.51 -1.86
N ARG A 58 18.38 -10.76 -1.52
CA ARG A 58 17.92 -10.52 -0.14
C ARG A 58 16.63 -11.26 0.13
N THR A 59 16.50 -11.77 1.35
CA THR A 59 15.22 -12.37 1.78
C THR A 59 14.29 -11.27 2.26
N VAL A 60 13.16 -11.11 1.58
CA VAL A 60 12.13 -10.14 1.93
C VAL A 60 11.03 -10.85 2.72
N TYR A 61 10.68 -10.26 3.86
CA TYR A 61 9.55 -10.65 4.69
C TYR A 61 8.52 -9.54 4.69
N GLU A 62 7.30 -9.86 4.29
CA GLU A 62 6.20 -8.90 4.26
C GLU A 62 5.03 -9.39 5.11
N THR A 63 4.38 -8.44 5.77
CA THR A 63 3.12 -8.65 6.47
C THR A 63 2.06 -7.77 5.84
N TYR A 64 0.95 -8.41 5.48
CA TYR A 64 -0.23 -7.79 4.89
C TYR A 64 -1.38 -7.85 5.87
N GLU A 65 -2.22 -6.83 5.82
CA GLU A 65 -3.52 -6.83 6.50
C GLU A 65 -4.63 -6.95 5.46
N VAL A 66 -5.55 -7.88 5.70
CA VAL A 66 -6.74 -8.05 4.87
C VAL A 66 -7.68 -6.87 5.10
N GLN A 67 -7.97 -6.13 4.03
CA GLN A 67 -8.87 -4.99 4.07
C GLN A 67 -10.35 -5.44 4.06
N PRO A 68 -11.32 -4.56 4.38
CA PRO A 68 -12.75 -4.91 4.36
C PRO A 68 -13.26 -5.45 3.02
N ASP A 69 -12.65 -5.03 1.91
CA ASP A 69 -12.93 -5.51 0.56
C ASP A 69 -12.17 -6.81 0.19
N HIS A 70 -11.53 -7.43 1.18
CA HIS A 70 -10.71 -8.64 1.08
C HIS A 70 -9.47 -8.50 0.18
N THR A 71 -9.02 -7.27 -0.09
CA THR A 71 -7.73 -7.02 -0.71
C THR A 71 -6.61 -7.01 0.31
N TYR A 72 -5.36 -6.99 -0.16
CA TYR A 72 -4.18 -6.95 0.68
C TYR A 72 -3.64 -5.53 0.79
N LYS A 73 -3.41 -5.07 2.02
CA LYS A 73 -2.62 -3.87 2.27
C LYS A 73 -1.29 -4.26 2.90
N LEU A 74 -0.18 -3.89 2.27
CA LEU A 74 1.14 -4.08 2.87
C LEU A 74 1.26 -3.16 4.10
N ILE A 75 1.48 -3.75 5.28
CA ILE A 75 1.63 -2.99 6.54
C ILE A 75 3.06 -3.04 7.10
N ARG A 76 3.86 -4.03 6.71
CA ARG A 76 5.26 -4.14 7.13
C ARG A 76 6.08 -4.89 6.07
N ARG A 77 7.30 -4.40 5.82
CA ARG A 77 8.33 -5.09 5.04
C ARG A 77 9.64 -5.04 5.83
N SER A 78 10.37 -6.15 5.88
CA SER A 78 11.76 -6.21 6.36
C SER A 78 12.59 -7.04 5.41
N MET A 79 13.84 -6.63 5.20
CA MET A 79 14.78 -7.32 4.34
C MET A 79 15.94 -7.81 5.20
N VAL A 80 16.29 -9.09 5.06
CA VAL A 80 17.49 -9.65 5.65
C VAL A 80 18.50 -9.77 4.52
N ASP A 81 19.60 -9.04 4.64
CA ASP A 81 20.75 -9.25 3.77
C ASP A 81 21.37 -10.61 4.14
N SER A 82 21.75 -11.37 3.13
CA SER A 82 22.34 -12.69 3.34
C SER A 82 23.75 -12.58 3.93
N LEU A 83 24.34 -11.38 3.97
CA LEU A 83 25.47 -11.05 4.84
C LEU A 83 24.95 -10.77 6.26
N GLY A 84 24.98 -11.81 7.10
CA GLY A 84 24.97 -11.62 8.54
C GLY A 84 26.32 -11.06 9.00
N ASP A 85 26.26 -10.04 9.85
CA ASP A 85 27.30 -9.72 10.83
C ASP A 85 26.73 -9.99 12.23
#